data_AF-A0A7C7XT93-F1
#
_entry.id   AF-A0A7C7XT93-F1
#
_cell.length_a   1.000
_cell.length_b   1.000
_cell.length_c   1.000
_cell.angle_alpha   90.00
_cell.angle_beta   90.00
_cell.angle_gamma   90.00
#
_symmetry.space_group_name_H-M   'P 1'
#
loop_
_entity.id
_entity.type
_entity.pdbx_description
1 polymer ?
#
loop_
_entity_poly.entity_id
_entity_poly.type
_entity_poly.pdbx_seq_one_letter_code
_entity_poly.pdbx_strand_id
1 'polypeptide(L)'
;LSDGSLDGALFMFTVDFEMLKEPEVWINGLSQSAWSCSAGMGMCITYAVYMSKDEDTVLNAFTMGLANNSISIIAGLAVLSAIFAVSDDPLATVTGGSSAITFLALPEVFAQAPGGNIGPLFMMAGFFLALSFAAMTSMISTVELCVRNFVDHGYDRKTSVFITGAAIFLFGIPSAVMWIKLDSAGVAFPEFLEVQDHIWGYGLMFSGLFIAYTIWQYGYKKWQADVEQGLAEPGFKGYLTTGVPAFRNDFINTGDNDMYVNRIWDILIYIAFPVLFIILMGSYFGDMIATTDDVWNPSNPHGLGIILMFWGVVGGLFIALNKILVSRPLYRNVPTGADCDISMLPGGDDPMIVLVGETVPDLQ
;
A
#
# COMPACT_ATOMS: atom_id res chain seq x y z
N LEU A 1 -27.54 -15.34 -22.94
CA LEU A 1 -27.65 -15.85 -24.32
C LEU A 1 -27.31 -17.33 -24.25
N SER A 2 -27.79 -18.18 -25.17
CA SER A 2 -27.55 -19.63 -25.10
C SER A 2 -26.10 -20.04 -25.39
N ASP A 3 -25.21 -19.08 -25.64
CA ASP A 3 -23.80 -19.21 -25.98
C ASP A 3 -22.87 -19.01 -24.77
N GLY A 4 -23.41 -18.84 -23.56
CA GLY A 4 -22.63 -18.66 -22.33
C GLY A 4 -21.88 -17.33 -22.22
N SER A 5 -22.03 -16.42 -23.19
CA SER A 5 -21.22 -15.18 -23.27
C SER A 5 -21.47 -14.21 -22.11
N LEU A 6 -22.59 -14.35 -21.42
CA LEU A 6 -22.97 -13.54 -20.27
C LEU A 6 -22.71 -14.24 -18.94
N ASP A 7 -22.31 -15.50 -18.94
CA ASP A 7 -22.26 -16.31 -17.72
C ASP A 7 -21.21 -15.77 -16.73
N GLY A 8 -20.06 -15.32 -17.24
CA GLY A 8 -19.07 -14.62 -16.39
C GLY A 8 -19.56 -13.29 -15.82
N ALA A 9 -20.38 -12.54 -16.58
CA ALA A 9 -20.97 -11.29 -16.10
C ALA A 9 -22.06 -11.55 -15.06
N LEU A 10 -22.90 -12.58 -15.29
CA LEU A 10 -23.90 -13.03 -14.33
C LEU A 10 -23.22 -13.54 -13.07
N PHE A 11 -22.15 -14.34 -13.18
CA PHE A 11 -21.36 -14.80 -12.05
C PHE A 11 -20.81 -13.63 -11.23
N MET A 12 -20.22 -12.62 -11.89
CA MET A 12 -19.63 -11.47 -11.20
C MET A 12 -20.66 -10.57 -10.49
N PHE A 13 -21.82 -10.34 -11.10
CA PHE A 13 -22.79 -9.34 -10.63
C PHE A 13 -24.04 -9.93 -9.94
N THR A 14 -24.18 -11.26 -9.89
CA THR A 14 -25.25 -11.89 -9.10
C THR A 14 -24.94 -11.74 -7.62
N VAL A 15 -25.84 -11.07 -6.90
CA VAL A 15 -25.74 -10.89 -5.45
C VAL A 15 -26.36 -12.07 -4.75
N ASP A 16 -25.56 -12.82 -3.99
CA ASP A 16 -26.05 -13.75 -2.98
C ASP A 16 -26.17 -13.04 -1.63
N PHE A 17 -27.41 -12.87 -1.17
CA PHE A 17 -27.69 -12.19 0.09
C PHE A 17 -27.32 -13.05 1.32
N GLU A 18 -27.20 -14.37 1.18
CA GLU A 18 -26.76 -15.23 2.28
C GLU A 18 -25.26 -15.04 2.55
N MET A 19 -24.44 -14.89 1.50
CA MET A 19 -23.02 -14.58 1.64
C MET A 19 -22.78 -13.28 2.41
N LEU A 20 -23.67 -12.29 2.31
CA LEU A 20 -23.53 -11.03 3.07
C LEU A 20 -23.63 -11.20 4.59
N LYS A 21 -24.18 -12.33 5.07
CA LYS A 21 -24.23 -12.67 6.50
C LYS A 21 -22.92 -13.28 7.00
N GLU A 22 -22.06 -13.73 6.08
CA GLU A 22 -20.79 -14.35 6.41
C GLU A 22 -19.75 -13.26 6.74
N PRO A 23 -19.14 -13.27 7.94
CA PRO A 23 -18.13 -12.27 8.30
C PRO A 23 -16.92 -12.27 7.38
N GLU A 24 -16.56 -13.43 6.83
CA GLU A 24 -15.42 -13.63 5.94
C GLU A 24 -15.53 -12.75 4.68
N VAL A 25 -16.73 -12.58 4.12
CA VAL A 25 -16.97 -11.71 2.95
C VAL A 25 -16.57 -10.26 3.24
N TRP A 26 -16.85 -9.77 4.44
CA TRP A 26 -16.50 -8.40 4.85
C TRP A 26 -15.02 -8.25 5.18
N ILE A 27 -14.41 -9.27 5.80
CA ILE A 27 -12.98 -9.32 6.08
C ILE A 27 -12.21 -9.29 4.76
N ASN A 28 -12.55 -10.16 3.81
CA ASN A 28 -11.91 -10.23 2.50
C ASN A 28 -12.11 -8.92 1.71
N GLY A 29 -13.31 -8.34 1.75
CA GLY A 29 -13.59 -7.05 1.10
C GLY A 29 -12.79 -5.89 1.68
N LEU A 30 -12.68 -5.80 3.01
CA LEU A 30 -11.88 -4.78 3.69
C LEU A 30 -10.40 -4.89 3.31
N SER A 31 -9.85 -6.10 3.35
CA SER A 31 -8.44 -6.30 3.06
C SER A 31 -8.11 -6.09 1.59
N GLN A 32 -8.97 -6.56 0.68
CA GLN A 32 -8.83 -6.29 -0.75
C GLN A 32 -8.81 -4.78 -1.02
N SER A 33 -9.68 -4.00 -0.35
CA SER A 33 -9.67 -2.55 -0.48
C SER A 33 -8.37 -1.92 0.05
N ALA A 34 -7.88 -2.39 1.20
CA ALA A 34 -6.64 -1.88 1.79
C ALA A 34 -5.41 -2.16 0.91
N TRP A 35 -5.25 -3.39 0.43
CA TRP A 35 -4.13 -3.77 -0.44
C TRP A 35 -4.23 -3.15 -1.83
N SER A 36 -5.43 -3.08 -2.42
CA SER A 36 -5.63 -2.48 -3.74
C SER A 36 -5.28 -0.99 -3.77
N CYS A 37 -5.57 -0.26 -2.69
CA CYS A 37 -5.18 1.14 -2.54
C CYS A 37 -3.76 1.33 -1.98
N SER A 38 -3.03 0.24 -1.69
CA SER A 38 -1.71 0.28 -1.02
C SER A 38 -1.71 1.10 0.27
N ALA A 39 -2.80 0.98 1.04
CA ALA A 39 -3.01 1.76 2.26
C ALA A 39 -1.89 1.48 3.26
N GLY A 40 -1.24 2.54 3.77
CA GLY A 40 -0.15 2.40 4.73
C GLY A 40 1.24 2.21 4.12
N MET A 41 1.38 2.13 2.79
CA MET A 41 2.68 1.92 2.13
C MET A 41 3.57 3.18 2.12
N GLY A 42 2.99 4.37 2.35
CA GLY A 42 3.71 5.65 2.33
C GLY A 42 3.90 6.26 0.94
N MET A 43 3.51 5.58 -0.14
CA MET A 43 3.68 6.07 -1.52
C MET A 43 3.03 7.44 -1.76
N CYS A 44 1.80 7.65 -1.27
CA CYS A 44 1.12 8.94 -1.42
C CYS A 44 1.84 10.07 -0.67
N ILE A 45 2.50 9.77 0.46
CA ILE A 45 3.29 10.75 1.21
C ILE A 45 4.51 11.15 0.37
N THR A 46 5.19 10.18 -0.24
CA THR A 46 6.30 10.47 -1.16
C THR A 46 5.87 11.32 -2.35
N TYR A 47 4.72 11.03 -2.95
CA TYR A 47 4.20 11.82 -4.06
C TYR A 47 3.78 13.23 -3.65
N ALA A 48 3.21 13.40 -2.46
CA ALA A 48 2.86 14.72 -1.94
C ALA A 48 4.09 15.65 -1.81
N VAL A 49 5.30 15.11 -1.61
CA VAL A 49 6.54 15.91 -1.58
C VAL A 49 6.86 16.56 -2.94
N TYR A 50 6.35 15.99 -4.03
CA TYR A 50 6.58 16.47 -5.40
C TYR A 50 5.41 17.26 -5.99
N MET A 51 4.30 17.37 -5.26
CA MET A 51 3.12 18.12 -5.69
C MET A 51 3.36 19.63 -5.59
N SER A 52 2.69 20.39 -6.47
CA SER A 52 2.63 21.85 -6.35
C SER A 52 1.87 22.24 -5.09
N LYS A 53 2.12 23.45 -4.56
CA LYS A 53 1.47 23.92 -3.32
C LYS A 53 -0.05 24.08 -3.45
N ASP A 54 -0.51 24.31 -4.66
CA ASP A 54 -1.89 24.54 -5.08
C ASP A 54 -2.60 23.27 -5.60
N GLU A 55 -2.00 22.09 -5.42
CA GLU A 55 -2.63 20.82 -5.82
C GLU A 55 -3.78 20.43 -4.87
N ASP A 56 -4.94 20.09 -5.45
CA ASP A 56 -6.08 19.55 -4.70
C ASP A 56 -5.82 18.07 -4.37
N THR A 57 -5.25 17.85 -3.19
CA THR A 57 -4.97 16.49 -2.68
C THR A 57 -6.23 15.65 -2.44
N VAL A 58 -7.37 16.29 -2.16
CA VAL A 58 -8.64 15.60 -1.86
C VAL A 58 -9.27 15.08 -3.14
N LEU A 59 -9.38 15.93 -4.17
CA LEU A 59 -9.89 15.54 -5.48
C LEU A 59 -9.00 14.47 -6.11
N ASN A 60 -7.68 14.64 -6.03
CA ASN A 60 -6.72 13.66 -6.52
C ASN A 60 -6.89 12.30 -5.82
N ALA A 61 -7.01 12.27 -4.50
CA ALA A 61 -7.23 11.04 -3.75
C ALA A 61 -8.57 10.35 -4.12
N PHE A 62 -9.65 11.13 -4.28
CA PHE A 62 -10.95 10.59 -4.65
C PHE A 62 -10.96 10.02 -6.07
N THR A 63 -10.44 10.77 -7.04
CA THR A 63 -10.33 10.33 -8.44
C THR A 63 -9.44 9.10 -8.57
N MET A 64 -8.32 9.05 -7.85
CA MET A 64 -7.43 7.88 -7.83
C MET A 64 -8.17 6.63 -7.32
N GLY A 65 -8.89 6.74 -6.19
CA GLY A 65 -9.68 5.64 -5.64
C GLY A 65 -10.80 5.18 -6.59
N LEU A 66 -11.51 6.12 -7.23
CA LEU A 66 -12.56 5.81 -8.19
C LEU A 66 -12.00 5.12 -9.44
N ALA A 67 -10.89 5.61 -9.99
CA ALA A 67 -10.22 5.02 -11.14
C ALA A 67 -9.74 3.60 -10.84
N ASN A 68 -9.09 3.38 -9.70
CA ASN A 68 -8.62 2.07 -9.26
C ASN A 68 -9.76 1.03 -9.19
N ASN A 69 -10.88 1.38 -8.53
CA ASN A 69 -12.03 0.49 -8.42
C ASN A 69 -12.72 0.24 -9.77
N SER A 70 -12.85 1.28 -10.60
CA SER A 70 -13.48 1.17 -11.91
C SER A 70 -12.69 0.24 -12.83
N ILE A 71 -11.36 0.37 -12.87
CA ILE A 71 -10.49 -0.51 -13.65
C ILE A 71 -10.57 -1.95 -13.11
N SER A 72 -10.61 -2.14 -11.80
CA SER A 72 -10.75 -3.47 -11.18
C SER A 72 -12.05 -4.17 -11.60
N ILE A 73 -13.18 -3.44 -11.64
CA ILE A 73 -14.47 -3.98 -12.09
C ILE A 73 -14.42 -4.34 -13.59
N ILE A 74 -13.85 -3.46 -14.42
CA ILE A 74 -13.73 -3.70 -15.86
C ILE A 74 -12.83 -4.91 -16.14
N ALA A 75 -11.69 -5.01 -15.46
CA ALA A 75 -10.76 -6.13 -15.59
C ALA A 75 -11.37 -7.44 -15.10
N GLY A 76 -12.05 -7.43 -13.94
CA GLY A 76 -12.77 -8.59 -13.41
C GLY A 76 -13.82 -9.09 -14.39
N LEU A 77 -14.63 -8.19 -14.96
CA LEU A 77 -15.63 -8.55 -15.97
C LEU A 77 -14.98 -9.16 -17.21
N ALA A 78 -13.93 -8.53 -17.75
CA ALA A 78 -13.24 -9.03 -18.93
C ALA A 78 -12.63 -10.42 -18.72
N VAL A 79 -11.95 -10.64 -17.59
CA VAL A 79 -11.30 -11.91 -17.26
C VAL A 79 -12.34 -13.00 -17.00
N LEU A 80 -13.35 -12.72 -16.16
CA LEU A 80 -14.37 -13.71 -15.82
C LEU A 80 -15.22 -14.08 -17.04
N SER A 81 -15.65 -13.12 -17.85
CA SER A 81 -16.36 -13.41 -19.10
C SER A 81 -15.54 -14.26 -20.06
N ALA A 82 -14.23 -13.99 -20.19
CA ALA A 82 -13.38 -14.76 -21.08
C ALA A 82 -13.15 -16.20 -20.58
N ILE A 83 -12.96 -16.40 -19.28
CA ILE A 83 -12.82 -17.74 -18.67
C ILE A 83 -14.11 -18.53 -18.82
N PHE A 84 -15.26 -17.95 -18.48
CA PHE A 84 -16.56 -18.64 -18.56
C PHE A 84 -16.97 -19.00 -19.99
N ALA A 85 -16.49 -18.25 -20.98
CA ALA A 85 -16.76 -18.56 -22.38
C ALA A 85 -15.94 -19.74 -22.93
N VAL A 86 -14.86 -20.12 -22.26
CA VAL A 86 -13.82 -20.98 -22.84
C VAL A 86 -13.48 -22.20 -21.99
N SER A 87 -13.59 -22.08 -20.66
CA SER A 87 -13.26 -23.13 -19.70
C SER A 87 -14.42 -24.13 -19.57
N ASP A 88 -14.11 -25.42 -19.60
CA ASP A 88 -15.10 -26.48 -19.35
C ASP A 88 -15.61 -26.48 -17.89
N ASP A 89 -14.74 -26.10 -16.93
CA ASP A 89 -15.10 -25.87 -15.53
C ASP A 89 -14.66 -24.47 -15.05
N PRO A 90 -15.43 -23.42 -15.37
CA PRO A 90 -15.07 -22.04 -15.03
C PRO A 90 -14.95 -21.78 -13.53
N LEU A 91 -15.76 -22.47 -12.71
CA LEU A 91 -15.81 -22.25 -11.26
C LEU A 91 -14.54 -22.76 -10.58
N ALA A 92 -14.07 -23.96 -10.96
CA ALA A 92 -12.79 -24.45 -10.48
C ALA A 92 -11.63 -23.54 -10.91
N THR A 93 -11.69 -23.01 -12.13
CA THR A 93 -10.65 -22.13 -12.68
C THR A 93 -10.56 -20.80 -11.93
N VAL A 94 -11.68 -20.14 -11.63
CA VAL A 94 -11.67 -18.84 -10.93
C VAL A 94 -11.37 -18.94 -9.43
N THR A 95 -11.56 -20.11 -8.82
CA THR A 95 -11.26 -20.36 -7.40
C THR A 95 -9.80 -20.73 -7.15
N GLY A 96 -9.00 -20.98 -8.19
CA GLY A 96 -7.57 -21.30 -8.09
C GLY A 96 -6.64 -20.13 -7.70
N GLY A 97 -7.18 -18.93 -7.49
CA GLY A 97 -6.42 -17.73 -7.12
C GLY A 97 -5.81 -16.96 -8.30
N SER A 98 -5.24 -15.79 -8.01
CA SER A 98 -4.75 -14.83 -9.01
C SER A 98 -3.64 -15.39 -9.91
N SER A 99 -2.71 -16.16 -9.33
CA SER A 99 -1.62 -16.82 -10.06
C SER A 99 -2.14 -17.87 -11.04
N ALA A 100 -3.09 -18.72 -10.62
CA ALA A 100 -3.70 -19.72 -11.50
C ALA A 100 -4.49 -19.06 -12.62
N ILE A 101 -5.28 -18.04 -12.33
CA ILE A 101 -6.01 -17.26 -13.33
C ILE A 101 -5.03 -16.67 -14.37
N THR A 102 -3.95 -16.06 -13.91
CA THR A 102 -3.02 -15.33 -14.78
C THR A 102 -2.16 -16.25 -15.63
N PHE A 103 -1.63 -17.33 -15.06
CA PHE A 103 -0.62 -18.17 -15.70
C PHE A 103 -1.15 -19.51 -16.23
N LEU A 104 -2.38 -19.91 -15.91
CA LEU A 104 -3.01 -21.12 -16.44
C LEU A 104 -4.27 -20.78 -17.24
N ALA A 105 -5.25 -20.11 -16.62
CA ALA A 105 -6.56 -19.86 -17.23
C ALA A 105 -6.50 -18.92 -18.43
N LEU A 106 -5.85 -17.75 -18.28
CA LEU A 106 -5.77 -16.76 -19.36
C LEU A 106 -4.97 -17.27 -20.57
N PRO A 107 -3.84 -17.98 -20.41
CA PRO A 107 -3.20 -18.66 -21.52
C PRO A 107 -4.12 -19.62 -22.29
N GLU A 108 -4.97 -20.38 -21.59
CA GLU A 108 -5.96 -21.26 -22.24
C GLU A 108 -7.01 -20.47 -23.01
N VAL A 109 -7.52 -19.38 -22.44
CA VAL A 109 -8.40 -18.43 -23.13
C VAL A 109 -7.76 -17.93 -24.42
N PHE A 110 -6.50 -17.47 -24.36
CA PHE A 110 -5.80 -16.94 -25.52
C PHE A 110 -5.47 -18.02 -26.56
N ALA A 111 -5.28 -19.27 -26.15
CA ALA A 111 -5.07 -20.40 -27.07
C ALA A 111 -6.25 -20.61 -28.03
N GLN A 112 -7.45 -20.17 -27.64
CA GLN A 112 -8.66 -20.24 -28.46
C GLN A 112 -8.92 -18.97 -29.29
N ALA A 113 -8.00 -17.99 -29.27
CA ALA A 113 -8.16 -16.76 -30.02
C ALA A 113 -8.26 -17.01 -31.55
N PRO A 114 -9.16 -16.29 -32.25
CA PRO A 114 -9.28 -16.42 -33.70
C PRO A 114 -8.04 -15.87 -34.43
N GLY A 115 -7.83 -16.30 -35.68
CA GLY A 115 -6.68 -15.88 -36.49
C GLY A 115 -5.59 -16.94 -36.68
N GLY A 116 -5.94 -18.22 -36.50
CA GLY A 116 -5.01 -19.34 -36.62
C GLY A 116 -3.87 -19.22 -35.61
N ASN A 117 -2.66 -19.68 -35.94
CA ASN A 117 -1.53 -19.68 -35.02
C ASN A 117 -1.05 -18.27 -34.60
N ILE A 118 -1.42 -17.22 -35.33
CA ILE A 118 -1.00 -15.85 -35.03
C ILE A 118 -1.86 -15.22 -33.93
N GLY A 119 -3.16 -15.56 -33.88
CA GLY A 119 -4.11 -15.02 -32.91
C GLY A 119 -3.69 -15.25 -31.45
N PRO A 120 -3.49 -16.52 -31.04
CA PRO A 120 -3.02 -16.86 -29.70
C PRO A 120 -1.68 -16.21 -29.34
N LEU A 121 -0.72 -16.23 -30.27
CA LEU A 121 0.59 -15.61 -30.03
C LEU A 121 0.46 -14.12 -29.77
N PHE A 122 -0.34 -13.40 -30.56
CA PHE A 122 -0.57 -11.97 -30.39
C PHE A 122 -1.27 -11.66 -29.07
N MET A 123 -2.32 -12.41 -28.73
CA MET A 123 -3.07 -12.21 -27.49
C MET A 123 -2.23 -12.51 -26.24
N MET A 124 -1.50 -13.64 -26.22
CA MET A 124 -0.59 -13.99 -25.13
C MET A 124 0.53 -12.95 -24.98
N ALA A 125 1.22 -12.61 -26.06
CA ALA A 125 2.31 -11.64 -26.01
C ALA A 125 1.81 -10.26 -25.58
N GLY A 126 0.67 -9.82 -26.12
CA GLY A 126 0.05 -8.55 -25.75
C GLY A 126 -0.37 -8.51 -24.27
N PHE A 127 -1.00 -9.58 -23.77
CA PHE A 127 -1.41 -9.68 -22.38
C PHE A 127 -0.22 -9.66 -21.42
N PHE A 128 0.79 -10.52 -21.62
CA PHE A 128 1.94 -10.56 -20.71
C PHE A 128 2.83 -9.32 -20.82
N LEU A 129 2.89 -8.68 -21.99
CA LEU A 129 3.54 -7.39 -22.14
C LEU A 129 2.78 -6.30 -21.36
N ALA A 130 1.45 -6.25 -21.49
CA ALA A 130 0.61 -5.32 -20.73
C ALA A 130 0.71 -5.57 -19.22
N LEU A 131 0.70 -6.83 -18.77
CA LEU A 131 0.90 -7.22 -17.37
C LEU A 131 2.27 -6.77 -16.86
N SER A 132 3.31 -6.90 -17.68
CA SER A 132 4.67 -6.42 -17.35
C SER A 132 4.72 -4.90 -17.19
N PHE A 133 4.06 -4.15 -18.08
CA PHE A 133 3.94 -2.70 -17.95
C PHE A 133 3.15 -2.29 -16.71
N ALA A 134 2.04 -2.97 -16.42
CA ALA A 134 1.23 -2.72 -15.23
C ALA A 134 2.06 -2.92 -13.95
N ALA A 135 2.80 -4.03 -13.85
CA ALA A 135 3.72 -4.28 -12.75
C ALA A 135 4.82 -3.21 -12.65
N MET A 136 5.42 -2.85 -13.79
CA MET A 136 6.47 -1.83 -13.84
C MET A 136 5.97 -0.46 -13.35
N THR A 137 4.77 -0.03 -13.73
CA THR A 137 4.21 1.25 -13.27
C THR A 137 3.99 1.29 -11.77
N SER A 138 3.54 0.19 -11.15
CA SER A 138 3.37 0.08 -9.70
C SER A 138 4.71 0.01 -8.96
N MET A 139 5.75 -0.52 -9.59
CA MET A 139 7.09 -0.54 -9.00
C MET A 139 7.74 0.84 -8.97
N ILE A 140 7.43 1.74 -9.91
CA ILE A 140 8.04 3.08 -9.95
C ILE A 140 7.73 3.86 -8.66
N SER A 141 6.48 3.86 -8.20
CA SER A 141 6.08 4.52 -6.94
C SER A 141 6.79 3.93 -5.72
N THR A 142 6.87 2.60 -5.68
CA THR A 142 7.49 1.84 -4.58
C THR A 142 8.99 2.10 -4.51
N VAL A 143 9.68 2.11 -5.65
CA VAL A 143 11.11 2.41 -5.73
C VAL A 143 11.37 3.86 -5.34
N GLU A 144 10.54 4.81 -5.81
CA GLU A 144 10.71 6.23 -5.48
C GLU A 144 10.55 6.49 -3.98
N LEU A 145 9.66 5.78 -3.28
CA LEU A 145 9.58 5.82 -1.81
C LEU A 145 10.92 5.48 -1.14
N CYS A 146 11.57 4.40 -1.55
CA CYS A 146 12.88 4.02 -1.01
C CYS A 146 13.97 5.02 -1.38
N VAL A 147 14.02 5.43 -2.66
CA VAL A 147 14.99 6.41 -3.16
C VAL A 147 14.86 7.74 -2.43
N ARG A 148 13.63 8.23 -2.23
CA ARG A 148 13.36 9.48 -1.53
C ARG A 148 13.89 9.44 -0.11
N ASN A 149 13.69 8.34 0.62
CA ASN A 149 14.25 8.18 1.96
C ASN A 149 15.78 8.32 1.98
N PHE A 150 16.51 7.72 1.03
CA PHE A 150 17.97 7.92 0.94
C PHE A 150 18.34 9.36 0.58
N VAL A 151 17.62 9.99 -0.35
CA VAL A 151 17.86 11.39 -0.74
C VAL A 151 17.62 12.34 0.44
N ASP A 152 16.56 12.11 1.23
CA ASP A 152 16.29 12.86 2.46
C ASP A 152 17.38 12.63 3.52
N HIS A 153 18.17 11.56 3.41
CA HIS A 153 19.35 11.30 4.22
C HIS A 153 20.66 11.90 3.65
N GLY A 154 20.57 12.71 2.58
CA GLY A 154 21.71 13.41 1.96
C GLY A 154 22.47 12.63 0.88
N TYR A 155 21.98 11.45 0.47
CA TYR A 155 22.57 10.69 -0.63
C TYR A 155 22.22 11.33 -1.98
N ASP A 156 23.15 11.30 -2.93
CA ASP A 156 22.83 11.74 -4.29
C ASP A 156 21.82 10.80 -4.96
N ARG A 157 20.95 11.36 -5.81
CA ARG A 157 19.85 10.60 -6.41
C ARG A 157 20.31 9.40 -7.22
N LYS A 158 21.44 9.50 -7.95
CA LYS A 158 21.93 8.40 -8.80
C LYS A 158 22.38 7.23 -7.94
N THR A 159 23.11 7.51 -6.86
CA THR A 159 23.52 6.52 -5.87
C THR A 159 22.31 5.92 -5.16
N SER A 160 21.34 6.72 -4.75
CA SER A 160 20.09 6.23 -4.11
C SER A 160 19.31 5.27 -5.02
N VAL A 161 19.15 5.62 -6.31
CA VAL A 161 18.51 4.73 -7.31
C VAL A 161 19.31 3.46 -7.49
N PHE A 162 20.64 3.55 -7.62
CA PHE A 162 21.49 2.38 -7.81
C PHE A 162 21.45 1.43 -6.61
N ILE A 163 21.60 1.96 -5.38
CA ILE A 163 21.54 1.16 -4.15
C ILE A 163 20.18 0.49 -4.00
N THR A 164 19.10 1.24 -4.22
CA THR A 164 17.73 0.72 -4.11
C THR A 164 17.48 -0.37 -5.16
N GLY A 165 17.83 -0.11 -6.43
CA GLY A 165 17.67 -1.08 -7.52
C GLY A 165 18.54 -2.33 -7.33
N ALA A 166 19.78 -2.17 -6.89
CA ALA A 166 20.67 -3.29 -6.59
C ALA A 166 20.15 -4.12 -5.42
N ALA A 167 19.64 -3.48 -4.35
CA ALA A 167 19.04 -4.19 -3.23
C ALA A 167 17.79 -4.97 -3.67
N ILE A 168 16.85 -4.34 -4.38
CA ILE A 168 15.65 -5.01 -4.90
C ILE A 168 16.02 -6.19 -5.81
N PHE A 169 17.00 -6.00 -6.71
CA PHE A 169 17.47 -7.07 -7.58
C PHE A 169 18.05 -8.23 -6.77
N LEU A 170 19.00 -7.96 -5.87
CA LEU A 170 19.68 -8.99 -5.08
C LEU A 170 18.72 -9.75 -4.15
N PHE A 171 17.84 -9.03 -3.45
CA PHE A 171 16.84 -9.65 -2.56
C PHE A 171 15.66 -10.27 -3.31
N GLY A 172 15.44 -9.91 -4.58
CA GLY A 172 14.46 -10.53 -5.46
C GLY A 172 14.96 -11.79 -6.18
N ILE A 173 16.27 -12.02 -6.24
CA ILE A 173 16.85 -13.24 -6.85
C ILE A 173 16.24 -14.52 -6.27
N PRO A 174 16.09 -14.68 -4.94
CA PRO A 174 15.44 -15.88 -4.39
C PRO A 174 14.02 -16.06 -4.91
N SER A 175 13.21 -15.01 -5.04
CA SER A 175 11.86 -15.11 -5.63
C SER A 175 11.88 -15.56 -7.10
N ALA A 176 12.94 -15.21 -7.84
CA ALA A 176 13.09 -15.57 -9.26
C ALA A 176 13.75 -16.95 -9.50
N VAL A 177 14.64 -17.38 -8.59
CA VAL A 177 15.52 -18.54 -8.78
C VAL A 177 15.16 -19.73 -7.89
N MET A 178 14.62 -19.49 -6.69
CA MET A 178 14.12 -20.57 -5.84
C MET A 178 12.86 -21.13 -6.49
N TRP A 179 13.06 -22.12 -7.37
CA TRP A 179 11.98 -22.78 -8.09
C TRP A 179 11.01 -23.44 -7.11
N ILE A 180 9.73 -23.27 -7.45
CA ILE A 180 8.64 -24.23 -7.32
C ILE A 180 9.05 -25.58 -6.72
N LYS A 181 8.93 -25.72 -5.41
CA LYS A 181 8.87 -27.05 -4.80
C LYS A 181 7.46 -27.57 -4.97
N LEU A 182 7.36 -28.81 -5.46
CA LEU A 182 6.12 -29.58 -5.37
C LEU A 182 5.89 -29.84 -3.88
N ASP A 183 4.78 -29.35 -3.34
CA ASP A 183 4.32 -29.83 -2.06
C ASP A 183 3.96 -31.34 -2.13
N SER A 184 3.59 -31.94 -1.01
CA SER A 184 3.16 -33.34 -0.96
C SER A 184 1.91 -33.66 -1.79
N ALA A 185 1.18 -32.65 -2.26
CA ALA A 185 0.02 -32.77 -3.13
C ALA A 185 0.34 -32.54 -4.63
N GLY A 186 1.61 -32.29 -4.97
CA GLY A 186 2.05 -32.07 -6.35
C GLY A 186 1.79 -30.66 -6.87
N VAL A 187 1.63 -29.69 -5.97
CA VAL A 187 1.32 -28.30 -6.31
C VAL A 187 2.60 -27.47 -6.38
N ALA A 188 2.71 -26.69 -7.45
CA ALA A 188 3.94 -26.14 -7.96
C ALA A 188 3.93 -24.60 -7.82
N PHE A 189 4.44 -24.02 -6.72
CA PHE A 189 4.39 -22.55 -6.47
C PHE A 189 5.72 -21.93 -6.03
N PRO A 190 5.98 -20.64 -6.34
CA PRO A 190 7.19 -19.92 -5.92
C PRO A 190 7.19 -19.72 -4.40
N GLU A 191 7.56 -20.77 -3.65
CA GLU A 191 7.50 -20.87 -2.19
C GLU A 191 8.11 -19.65 -1.50
N PHE A 192 9.24 -19.14 -2.01
CA PHE A 192 9.87 -17.96 -1.44
C PHE A 192 9.03 -16.68 -1.62
N LEU A 193 8.42 -16.48 -2.79
CA LEU A 193 7.58 -15.31 -3.07
C LEU A 193 6.34 -15.32 -2.17
N GLU A 194 5.65 -16.46 -2.09
CA GLU A 194 4.46 -16.63 -1.25
C GLU A 194 4.80 -16.42 0.24
N VAL A 195 5.95 -16.90 0.70
CA VAL A 195 6.42 -16.62 2.07
C VAL A 195 6.69 -15.14 2.29
N GLN A 196 7.26 -14.42 1.31
CA GLN A 196 7.41 -12.97 1.44
C GLN A 196 6.06 -12.26 1.48
N ASP A 197 5.11 -12.65 0.64
CA ASP A 197 3.75 -12.09 0.63
C ASP A 197 3.04 -12.36 1.97
N HIS A 198 3.18 -13.57 2.52
CA HIS A 198 2.68 -13.93 3.85
C HIS A 198 3.30 -13.08 4.97
N ILE A 199 4.62 -12.87 4.95
CA ILE A 199 5.32 -12.11 6.00
C ILE A 199 4.97 -10.61 5.92
N TRP A 200 4.99 -10.02 4.73
CA TRP A 200 4.90 -8.57 4.55
C TRP A 200 3.48 -8.07 4.30
N GLY A 201 2.57 -8.92 3.83
CA GLY A 201 1.17 -8.57 3.57
C GLY A 201 0.47 -7.99 4.81
N TYR A 202 0.72 -8.57 5.99
CA TYR A 202 0.21 -8.04 7.27
C TYR A 202 0.99 -6.80 7.75
N GLY A 203 2.29 -6.70 7.41
CA GLY A 203 3.16 -5.61 7.85
C GLY A 203 2.70 -4.26 7.33
N LEU A 204 2.13 -4.24 6.11
CA LEU A 204 1.52 -3.05 5.51
C LEU A 204 0.45 -2.42 6.41
N MET A 205 -0.36 -3.25 7.08
CA MET A 205 -1.45 -2.78 7.94
C MET A 205 -0.92 -2.12 9.20
N PHE A 206 0.14 -2.67 9.80
CA PHE A 206 0.82 -2.05 10.94
C PHE A 206 1.50 -0.72 10.55
N SER A 207 2.04 -0.63 9.34
CA SER A 207 2.52 0.65 8.80
C SER A 207 1.39 1.68 8.73
N GLY A 208 0.21 1.29 8.22
CA GLY A 208 -0.99 2.13 8.25
C GLY A 208 -1.39 2.58 9.66
N LEU A 209 -1.29 1.68 10.65
CA LEU A 209 -1.54 2.01 12.06
C LEU A 209 -0.53 3.03 12.59
N PHE A 210 0.75 2.92 12.25
CA PHE A 210 1.76 3.89 12.65
C PHE A 210 1.50 5.27 12.03
N ILE A 211 1.07 5.33 10.76
CA ILE A 211 0.65 6.60 10.14
C ILE A 211 -0.57 7.17 10.88
N ALA A 212 -1.60 6.37 11.16
CA ALA A 212 -2.76 6.84 11.93
C ALA A 212 -2.34 7.34 13.33
N TYR A 213 -1.43 6.64 14.00
CA TYR A 213 -0.87 7.07 15.27
C TYR A 213 -0.15 8.42 15.18
N THR A 214 0.61 8.68 14.11
CA THR A 214 1.24 10.00 13.91
C THR A 214 0.21 11.11 13.74
N ILE A 215 -0.91 10.85 13.07
CA ILE A 215 -2.03 11.79 12.95
C ILE A 215 -2.65 12.07 14.33
N TRP A 216 -2.91 11.02 15.12
CA TRP A 216 -3.47 11.18 16.46
C TRP A 216 -2.53 11.95 17.40
N GLN A 217 -1.24 11.64 17.36
CA GLN A 217 -0.19 12.36 18.09
C GLN A 217 -0.14 13.84 17.69
N TYR A 218 -0.20 14.14 16.39
CA TYR A 218 -0.22 15.53 15.90
C TYR A 218 -1.43 16.29 16.46
N GLY A 219 -2.63 15.72 16.33
CA GLY A 219 -3.84 16.35 16.85
C GLY A 219 -3.80 16.60 18.35
N TYR A 220 -3.22 15.67 19.12
CA TYR A 220 -3.05 15.85 20.57
C TYR A 220 -2.09 16.99 20.89
N LYS A 221 -0.91 17.02 20.26
CA LYS A 221 0.10 18.06 20.48
C LYS A 221 -0.38 19.44 20.05
N LYS A 222 -1.06 19.54 18.91
CA LYS A 222 -1.65 20.78 18.42
C LYS A 222 -2.68 21.34 19.39
N TRP A 223 -3.58 20.48 19.88
CA TRP A 223 -4.55 20.88 20.91
C TRP A 223 -3.86 21.35 22.21
N GLN A 224 -2.82 20.66 22.68
CA GLN A 224 -2.08 21.10 23.87
C GLN A 224 -1.47 22.50 23.67
N ALA A 225 -0.81 22.74 22.54
CA ALA A 225 -0.24 24.04 22.22
C ALA A 225 -1.30 25.15 22.13
N ASP A 226 -2.45 24.85 21.51
CA ASP A 226 -3.56 25.81 21.40
C ASP A 226 -4.21 26.11 22.77
N VAL A 227 -4.26 25.13 23.69
CA VAL A 227 -4.70 25.37 25.09
C VAL A 227 -3.73 26.26 25.84
N GLU A 228 -2.41 26.03 25.70
CA GLU A 228 -1.37 26.85 26.33
C GLU A 228 -1.41 28.31 25.85
N GLN A 229 -1.79 28.52 24.59
CA GLN A 229 -1.96 29.85 23.99
C GLN A 229 -3.34 30.48 24.27
N GLY A 230 -4.25 29.76 24.94
CA GLY A 230 -5.61 30.24 25.21
C GLY A 230 -6.52 30.26 23.97
N LEU A 231 -6.16 29.54 22.90
CA LEU A 231 -6.90 29.43 21.64
C LEU A 231 -7.93 28.28 21.65
N ALA A 232 -7.80 27.31 22.58
CA ALA A 232 -8.68 26.16 22.68
C ALA A 232 -9.16 25.89 24.12
N GLU A 233 -10.36 25.31 24.26
CA GLU A 233 -10.87 24.85 25.55
C GLU A 233 -10.00 23.68 26.08
N PRO A 234 -9.64 23.66 27.38
CA PRO A 234 -9.04 22.48 27.98
C PRO A 234 -10.06 21.34 28.12
N GLY A 235 -9.55 20.12 28.35
CA GLY A 235 -10.35 18.91 28.51
C GLY A 235 -10.77 18.22 27.20
N PHE A 236 -11.50 17.10 27.34
CA PHE A 236 -11.85 16.20 26.25
C PHE A 236 -12.65 16.86 25.13
N LYS A 237 -13.59 17.75 25.49
CA LYS A 237 -14.40 18.49 24.52
C LYS A 237 -13.54 19.36 23.61
N GLY A 238 -12.54 20.06 24.18
CA GLY A 238 -11.61 20.88 23.40
C GLY A 238 -10.71 20.06 22.48
N TYR A 239 -10.30 18.87 22.93
CA TYR A 239 -9.56 17.93 22.08
C TYR A 239 -10.42 17.45 20.91
N LEU A 240 -11.69 17.10 21.13
CA LEU A 240 -12.60 16.71 20.04
C LEU A 240 -12.89 17.83 19.04
N THR A 241 -12.92 19.09 19.49
CA THR A 241 -13.23 20.22 18.59
C THR A 241 -12.02 20.79 17.88
N THR A 242 -10.82 20.66 18.46
CA THR A 242 -9.60 21.33 17.98
C THR A 242 -8.52 20.32 17.59
N GLY A 243 -8.25 19.34 18.44
CA GLY A 243 -7.18 18.36 18.21
C GLY A 243 -7.52 17.32 17.15
N VAL A 244 -8.67 16.65 17.29
CA VAL A 244 -9.14 15.64 16.34
C VAL A 244 -9.19 16.15 14.88
N PRO A 245 -9.73 17.34 14.59
CA PRO A 245 -9.75 17.86 13.21
C PRO A 245 -8.43 18.53 12.79
N ALA A 246 -7.44 18.70 13.67
CA ALA A 246 -6.25 19.50 13.40
C ALA A 246 -5.52 19.05 12.14
N PHE A 247 -5.20 17.76 12.03
CA PHE A 247 -4.47 17.24 10.87
C PHE A 247 -5.22 17.48 9.55
N ARG A 248 -6.54 17.28 9.55
CA ARG A 248 -7.37 17.52 8.38
C ARG A 248 -7.35 19.00 7.99
N ASN A 249 -7.49 19.89 8.96
CA ASN A 249 -7.53 21.32 8.69
C ASN A 249 -6.17 21.86 8.23
N ASP A 250 -5.08 21.33 8.79
CA ASP A 250 -3.74 21.86 8.56
C ASP A 250 -3.07 21.27 7.30
N PHE A 251 -3.35 19.99 6.96
CA PHE A 251 -2.65 19.27 5.90
C PHE A 251 -3.53 18.72 4.78
N ILE A 252 -4.85 18.60 4.97
CA ILE A 252 -5.73 17.99 3.96
C ILE A 252 -6.58 19.05 3.27
N ASN A 253 -7.32 19.84 4.04
CA ASN A 253 -8.15 20.93 3.54
C ASN A 253 -7.31 22.20 3.37
N THR A 254 -6.33 22.13 2.47
CA THR A 254 -5.55 23.30 2.04
C THR A 254 -6.45 24.30 1.31
N GLY A 255 -6.12 25.59 1.39
CA GLY A 255 -6.96 26.67 0.86
C GLY A 255 -7.18 26.66 -0.66
N ASP A 256 -6.40 25.84 -1.37
CA ASP A 256 -6.40 25.70 -2.81
C ASP A 256 -7.23 24.50 -3.31
N ASN A 257 -7.93 23.79 -2.42
CA ASN A 257 -8.75 22.65 -2.81
C ASN A 257 -10.10 23.06 -3.44
N ASP A 258 -10.49 22.36 -4.50
CA ASP A 258 -11.85 22.36 -5.05
C ASP A 258 -12.79 21.50 -4.19
N MET A 259 -12.27 20.44 -3.56
CA MET A 259 -13.01 19.54 -2.68
C MET A 259 -12.53 19.59 -1.22
N TYR A 260 -13.48 19.69 -0.29
CA TYR A 260 -13.21 19.70 1.15
C TYR A 260 -13.75 18.44 1.81
N VAL A 261 -12.93 17.78 2.63
CA VAL A 261 -13.38 16.69 3.49
C VAL A 261 -13.96 17.23 4.79
N ASN A 262 -15.09 16.65 5.21
CA ASN A 262 -15.79 17.07 6.42
C ASN A 262 -15.36 16.22 7.65
N ARG A 263 -16.12 16.33 8.75
CA ARG A 263 -15.86 15.60 10.01
C ARG A 263 -16.01 14.09 9.92
N ILE A 264 -16.58 13.55 8.84
CA ILE A 264 -16.62 12.10 8.62
C ILE A 264 -15.20 11.55 8.50
N TRP A 265 -14.27 12.29 7.88
CA TRP A 265 -12.86 11.87 7.81
C TRP A 265 -12.26 11.66 9.19
N ASP A 266 -12.55 12.57 10.13
CA ASP A 266 -12.06 12.46 11.50
C ASP A 266 -12.61 11.20 12.19
N ILE A 267 -13.90 10.91 12.01
CA ILE A 267 -14.54 9.69 12.52
C ILE A 267 -13.90 8.43 11.91
N LEU A 268 -13.61 8.47 10.60
CA LEU A 268 -12.96 7.36 9.91
C LEU A 268 -11.57 7.08 10.48
N ILE A 269 -10.75 8.12 10.73
CA ILE A 269 -9.37 7.95 11.19
C ILE A 269 -9.27 7.65 12.69
N TYR A 270 -10.11 8.25 13.53
CA TYR A 270 -10.02 8.11 14.99
C TYR A 270 -10.89 6.99 15.58
N ILE A 271 -11.89 6.51 14.83
CA ILE A 271 -12.83 5.48 15.32
C ILE A 271 -12.90 4.30 14.38
N ALA A 272 -13.28 4.51 13.11
CA ALA A 272 -13.51 3.40 12.20
C ALA A 272 -12.21 2.62 11.92
N PHE A 273 -11.12 3.32 11.61
CA PHE A 273 -9.84 2.70 11.30
C PHE A 273 -9.30 1.82 12.45
N PRO A 274 -9.21 2.29 13.73
CA PRO A 274 -8.81 1.42 14.83
C PRO A 274 -9.70 0.18 14.99
N VAL A 275 -11.02 0.34 14.87
CA VAL A 275 -11.97 -0.78 15.00
C VAL A 275 -11.77 -1.79 13.86
N LEU A 276 -11.70 -1.32 12.62
CA LEU A 276 -11.47 -2.15 11.44
C LEU A 276 -10.12 -2.86 11.53
N PHE A 277 -9.07 -2.16 11.95
CA PHE A 277 -7.75 -2.74 12.17
C PHE A 277 -7.78 -3.86 13.21
N ILE A 278 -8.43 -3.63 14.36
CA ILE A 278 -8.53 -4.64 15.43
C ILE A 278 -9.32 -5.86 14.95
N ILE A 279 -10.47 -5.66 14.29
CA ILE A 279 -11.28 -6.76 13.76
C ILE A 279 -10.46 -7.57 12.75
N LEU A 280 -9.79 -6.89 11.83
CA LEU A 280 -9.08 -7.56 10.75
C LEU A 280 -7.83 -8.28 11.22
N MET A 281 -6.97 -7.63 12.01
CA MET A 281 -5.79 -8.29 12.60
C MET A 281 -6.18 -9.39 13.57
N GLY A 282 -7.23 -9.16 14.38
CA GLY A 282 -7.77 -10.17 15.27
C GLY A 282 -8.27 -11.39 14.51
N SER A 283 -8.95 -11.19 13.38
CA SER A 283 -9.41 -12.28 12.52
C SER A 283 -8.25 -13.01 11.87
N TYR A 284 -7.28 -12.30 11.26
CA TYR A 284 -6.17 -12.96 10.57
C TYR A 284 -5.26 -13.74 11.49
N PHE A 285 -4.82 -13.14 12.60
CA PHE A 285 -3.97 -13.85 13.54
C PHE A 285 -4.76 -14.89 14.34
N GLY A 286 -6.05 -14.64 14.61
CA GLY A 286 -6.92 -15.61 15.26
C GLY A 286 -7.12 -16.87 14.42
N ASP A 287 -7.43 -16.70 13.12
CA ASP A 287 -7.57 -17.80 12.18
C ASP A 287 -6.24 -18.55 12.03
N MET A 288 -5.14 -17.85 11.77
CA MET A 288 -3.81 -18.45 11.63
C MET A 288 -3.41 -19.30 12.85
N ILE A 289 -3.68 -18.81 14.07
CA ILE A 289 -3.40 -19.56 15.31
C ILE A 289 -4.29 -20.81 15.43
N ALA A 290 -5.53 -20.76 14.93
CA ALA A 290 -6.49 -21.85 15.03
C ALA A 290 -6.31 -22.92 13.93
N THR A 291 -5.87 -22.53 12.74
CA THR A 291 -5.89 -23.39 11.54
C THR A 291 -4.50 -23.84 11.07
N THR A 292 -3.43 -23.16 11.48
CA THR A 292 -2.07 -23.48 11.02
C THR A 292 -1.37 -24.43 11.99
N ASP A 293 -0.97 -25.61 11.50
CA ASP A 293 -0.16 -26.55 12.26
C ASP A 293 1.21 -25.95 12.62
N ASP A 294 1.72 -26.21 13.83
CA ASP A 294 3.00 -25.69 14.31
C ASP A 294 3.17 -24.16 14.10
N VAL A 295 2.10 -23.38 14.27
CA VAL A 295 2.04 -21.93 13.96
C VAL A 295 3.18 -21.11 14.56
N TRP A 296 3.73 -21.51 15.71
CA TRP A 296 4.81 -20.77 16.39
C TRP A 296 6.22 -21.14 15.93
N ASN A 297 6.37 -22.18 15.10
CA ASN A 297 7.67 -22.59 14.58
C ASN A 297 8.16 -21.58 13.52
N PRO A 298 9.33 -20.92 13.71
CA PRO A 298 9.85 -19.93 12.76
C PRO A 298 10.30 -20.52 11.42
N SER A 299 10.37 -21.86 11.31
CA SER A 299 10.64 -22.55 10.05
C SER A 299 9.36 -22.90 9.27
N ASN A 300 8.18 -22.70 9.86
CA ASN A 300 6.92 -22.91 9.15
C ASN A 300 6.64 -21.71 8.21
N PRO A 301 6.60 -21.89 6.88
CA PRO A 301 6.37 -20.82 5.92
C PRO A 301 5.01 -20.14 6.04
N HIS A 302 4.01 -20.82 6.60
CA HIS A 302 2.64 -20.31 6.79
C HIS A 302 2.36 -19.90 8.25
N GLY A 303 3.31 -20.13 9.15
CA GLY A 303 3.13 -19.88 10.58
C GLY A 303 3.22 -18.40 10.96
N LEU A 304 2.83 -18.10 12.20
CA LEU A 304 3.04 -16.80 12.83
C LEU A 304 4.49 -16.62 13.30
N GLY A 305 5.18 -17.71 13.63
CA GLY A 305 6.56 -17.69 14.12
C GLY A 305 7.53 -17.04 13.13
N ILE A 306 7.38 -17.32 11.83
CA ILE A 306 8.24 -16.73 10.79
C ILE A 306 8.00 -15.22 10.64
N ILE A 307 6.73 -14.79 10.72
CA ILE A 307 6.34 -13.37 10.69
C ILE A 307 7.01 -12.62 11.84
N LEU A 308 6.82 -13.10 13.08
CA LEU A 308 7.36 -12.47 14.28
C LEU A 308 8.89 -12.44 14.27
N MET A 309 9.54 -13.46 13.73
CA MET A 309 10.99 -13.49 13.57
C MET A 309 11.47 -12.39 12.62
N PHE A 310 10.91 -12.29 11.41
CA PHE A 310 11.31 -11.28 10.42
C PHE A 310 11.00 -9.87 10.90
N TRP A 311 9.82 -9.65 11.46
CA TRP A 311 9.43 -8.36 12.03
C TRP A 311 10.28 -8.00 13.25
N GLY A 312 10.66 -8.98 14.08
CA GLY A 312 11.55 -8.77 15.21
C GLY A 312 12.95 -8.33 14.77
N VAL A 313 13.49 -8.93 13.70
CA VAL A 313 14.76 -8.51 13.09
C VAL A 313 14.66 -7.09 12.57
N VAL A 314 13.62 -6.76 11.79
CA VAL A 314 13.43 -5.41 11.23
C VAL A 314 13.20 -4.38 12.33
N GLY A 315 12.34 -4.67 13.31
CA GLY A 315 12.11 -3.80 14.46
C GLY A 315 13.38 -3.59 15.29
N GLY A 316 14.18 -4.63 15.50
CA GLY A 316 15.49 -4.54 16.15
C GLY A 316 16.45 -3.63 15.39
N LEU A 317 16.51 -3.75 14.06
CA LEU A 317 17.30 -2.87 13.20
C LEU A 317 16.81 -1.42 13.28
N PHE A 318 15.50 -1.17 13.23
CA PHE A 318 14.93 0.17 13.38
C PHE A 318 15.32 0.82 14.72
N ILE A 319 15.21 0.06 15.82
CA ILE A 319 15.58 0.55 17.15
C ILE A 319 17.09 0.83 17.23
N ALA A 320 17.93 -0.09 16.72
CA ALA A 320 19.38 0.05 16.73
C ALA A 320 19.85 1.25 15.88
N LEU A 321 19.22 1.44 14.71
CA LEU A 321 19.52 2.51 13.77
C LEU A 321 18.74 3.80 14.07
N ASN A 322 17.90 3.84 15.10
CA ASN A 322 17.01 4.98 15.38
C ASN A 322 17.78 6.30 15.46
N LYS A 323 18.97 6.32 16.06
CA LYS A 323 19.80 7.53 16.13
C LYS A 323 20.25 8.03 14.75
N ILE A 324 20.48 7.11 13.80
CA ILE A 324 20.90 7.42 12.42
C ILE A 324 19.68 7.79 11.56
N LEU A 325 18.56 7.09 11.75
CA LEU A 325 17.31 7.34 11.02
C LEU A 325 16.64 8.65 11.47
N VAL A 326 16.77 9.01 12.74
CA VAL A 326 16.23 10.26 13.32
C VAL A 326 17.24 11.39 13.24
N SER A 327 18.53 11.11 13.02
CA SER A 327 19.49 12.17 12.70
C SER A 327 19.11 12.76 11.36
N ARG A 328 18.21 13.76 11.40
CA ARG A 328 17.82 14.59 10.28
C ARG A 328 19.10 15.10 9.63
N PRO A 329 19.39 14.77 8.38
CA PRO A 329 20.11 15.75 7.60
C PRO A 329 19.05 16.72 7.10
N LEU A 330 19.12 17.94 7.60
CA LEU A 330 18.37 19.08 7.08
C LEU A 330 18.90 19.47 5.68
N TYR A 331 18.96 18.52 4.74
CA TYR A 331 19.17 18.84 3.34
C TYR A 331 17.82 19.07 2.69
N ARG A 332 17.22 20.21 3.02
CA ARG A 332 16.28 20.83 2.08
C ARG A 332 17.10 21.40 0.94
N ASN A 333 17.28 20.60 -0.11
CA ASN A 333 17.86 21.07 -1.35
C ASN A 333 16.91 22.08 -1.97
N VAL A 334 17.10 23.36 -1.65
CA VAL A 334 16.56 24.46 -2.45
C VAL A 334 17.37 24.48 -3.76
N PRO A 335 16.74 24.21 -4.92
CA PRO A 335 17.45 24.22 -6.19
C PRO A 335 18.14 25.56 -6.41
N THR A 336 19.35 25.56 -6.96
CA THR A 336 20.07 26.80 -7.29
C THR A 336 19.21 27.65 -8.24
N GLY A 337 18.80 28.84 -7.79
CA GLY A 337 17.91 29.73 -8.54
C GLY A 337 16.41 29.60 -8.22
N ALA A 338 16.02 28.89 -7.15
CA ALA A 338 14.65 28.95 -6.67
C ALA A 338 14.31 30.33 -6.09
N ASP A 339 13.16 30.88 -6.46
CA ASP A 339 12.68 32.20 -6.02
C ASP A 339 12.16 32.21 -4.56
N CYS A 340 12.11 31.04 -3.92
CA CYS A 340 11.62 30.90 -2.54
C CYS A 340 12.77 30.68 -1.56
N ASP A 341 12.79 31.53 -0.52
CA ASP A 341 13.72 31.40 0.58
C ASP A 341 13.45 30.12 1.40
N ILE A 342 14.51 29.47 1.90
CA ILE A 342 14.42 28.24 2.68
C ILE A 342 13.56 28.40 3.96
N SER A 343 13.51 29.62 4.50
CA SER A 343 12.67 30.01 5.64
C SER A 343 11.16 29.89 5.34
N MET A 344 10.75 30.01 4.08
CA MET A 344 9.34 29.91 3.69
C MET A 344 8.85 28.45 3.51
N LEU A 345 9.72 27.47 3.74
CA LEU A 345 9.35 26.05 3.72
C LEU A 345 8.89 25.61 5.13
N PRO A 346 8.01 24.60 5.29
CA PRO A 346 7.47 24.23 6.61
C PRO A 346 8.56 23.87 7.63
N GLY A 347 8.80 24.69 8.67
CA GLY A 347 9.93 24.49 9.58
C GLY A 347 11.27 25.07 9.08
N GLY A 348 11.24 25.95 8.07
CA GLY A 348 12.37 26.77 7.62
C GLY A 348 12.90 27.73 8.69
N ASP A 349 12.10 27.96 9.74
CA ASP A 349 12.47 28.71 10.94
C ASP A 349 13.34 27.87 11.92
N ASP A 350 13.54 26.58 11.64
CA ASP A 350 14.35 25.69 12.47
C ASP A 350 15.82 26.17 12.42
N PRO A 351 16.42 26.55 13.56
CA PRO A 351 17.77 27.11 13.61
C PRO A 351 18.85 26.13 13.11
N MET A 352 18.51 24.85 12.98
CA MET A 352 19.39 23.83 12.42
C MET A 352 19.41 23.82 10.88
N ILE A 353 18.52 24.59 10.23
CA ILE A 353 18.49 24.77 8.77
C ILE A 353 19.41 25.92 8.38
N VAL A 354 20.48 25.59 7.66
CA VAL A 354 21.49 26.57 7.23
C VAL A 354 21.74 26.45 5.73
N LEU A 355 22.22 27.53 5.11
CA LEU A 355 22.60 27.51 3.69
C LEU A 355 23.84 26.63 3.49
N VAL A 356 23.96 26.04 2.30
CA VAL A 356 25.15 25.25 1.95
C VAL A 356 26.40 26.11 2.06
N GLY A 357 27.27 25.79 3.02
CA GLY A 357 28.49 26.53 3.33
C GLY A 357 28.47 27.30 4.66
N GLU A 358 27.30 27.41 5.30
CA GLU A 358 27.17 27.97 6.65
C GLU A 358 27.47 26.92 7.73
N THR A 359 27.94 27.38 8.88
CA THR A 359 28.18 26.54 10.07
C THR A 359 26.86 26.24 10.77
N VAL A 360 26.52 24.96 10.89
CA VAL A 360 25.37 24.48 11.67
C VAL A 360 25.58 24.85 13.15
N PRO A 361 24.58 25.41 13.85
CA PRO A 361 24.67 25.66 15.29
C PRO A 361 24.92 24.36 16.07
N ASP A 362 25.81 24.40 17.07
CA ASP A 362 26.11 23.24 17.91
C ASP A 362 24.85 22.78 18.67
N LEU A 363 24.54 21.49 18.58
CA LEU A 363 23.53 20.83 19.42
C LEU A 363 24.07 20.76 20.85
N GLN A 364 23.49 21.53 21.78
CA GLN A 364 23.71 21.36 23.22
C GLN A 364 22.95 20.16 23.80
#